data_AF-A0A0A8ES33-F1
#
_entry.id   AF-A0A0A8ES33-F1
#
_cell.length_a   1.000
_cell.length_b   1.000
_cell.length_c   1.000
_cell.angle_alpha   90.00
_cell.angle_beta   90.00
_cell.angle_gamma   90.00
#
_symmetry.space_group_name_H-M   'P 1'
#
loop_
_entity.id
_entity.type
_entity.pdbx_description
1 polymer ?
#
loop_
_entity_poly.entity_id
_entity_poly.type
_entity_poly.pdbx_seq_one_letter_code
_entity_poly.pdbx_strand_id
1 'polypeptide(L)'
;MGIEHLIMTDLELDTALADQSIPLAFRAVWRLLAESDVRLREAVALNVSDVELADHLVVLHDTKEGGTFEAQITAGTAAVLAELIGSRPNGPVFTVDSRRLRGQEAAARFRAVVGKSVHALRFTRQTRWYRLADQPKVVERAQPGEDEAAPA
;
A
#
# COMPACT_ATOMS: atom_id res chain seq x y z
N MET A 1 21.30 11.33 14.97
CA MET A 1 19.83 11.34 14.78
C MET A 1 19.34 9.91 14.93
N GLY A 2 18.50 9.64 15.94
CA GLY A 2 17.98 8.30 16.20
C GLY A 2 16.99 7.85 15.12
N ILE A 3 16.94 6.55 14.85
CA ILE A 3 16.02 5.88 13.91
C ILE A 3 14.54 5.94 14.34
N GLU A 4 14.23 6.55 15.47
CA GLU A 4 12.88 6.64 16.04
C GLU A 4 11.86 7.27 15.07
N HIS A 5 12.29 8.23 14.24
CA HIS A 5 11.46 8.84 13.21
C HIS A 5 11.17 7.93 12.00
N LEU A 6 11.80 6.75 11.93
CA LEU A 6 11.63 5.71 10.91
C LEU A 6 10.80 4.52 11.42
N ILE A 7 10.55 4.43 12.73
CA ILE A 7 9.73 3.37 13.33
C ILE A 7 8.31 3.88 13.45
N MET A 8 7.39 3.29 12.68
CA MET A 8 5.96 3.58 12.74
C MET A 8 5.21 2.35 13.24
N THR A 9 4.21 2.57 14.08
CA THR A 9 3.32 1.49 14.53
C THR A 9 2.12 1.37 13.59
N ASP A 10 1.49 0.19 13.57
CA ASP A 10 0.27 -0.03 12.79
C ASP A 10 -0.86 0.91 13.27
N LEU A 11 -0.96 1.14 14.58
CA LEU A 11 -1.95 2.06 15.15
C LEU A 11 -1.78 3.51 14.68
N GLU A 12 -0.54 4.02 14.62
CA GLU A 12 -0.26 5.37 14.10
C GLU A 12 -0.63 5.48 12.61
N LEU A 13 -0.39 4.41 11.84
CA LEU A 13 -0.77 4.35 10.43
C LEU A 13 -2.28 4.35 10.27
N ASP A 14 -2.96 3.44 10.94
CA ASP A 14 -4.40 3.28 10.86
C ASP A 14 -5.11 4.57 11.28
N THR A 15 -4.62 5.23 12.34
CA THR A 15 -5.14 6.54 12.78
C THR A 15 -5.00 7.59 11.69
N ALA A 16 -3.83 7.70 11.06
CA ALA A 16 -3.61 8.66 9.97
C ALA A 16 -4.44 8.35 8.71
N LEU A 17 -4.70 7.07 8.43
CA LEU A 17 -5.53 6.63 7.30
C LEU A 17 -7.04 6.76 7.56
N ALA A 18 -7.47 6.81 8.82
CA ALA A 18 -8.85 7.00 9.24
C ALA A 18 -9.27 8.47 9.40
N ASP A 19 -8.32 9.40 9.49
CA ASP A 19 -8.59 10.84 9.69
C ASP A 19 -9.28 11.47 8.47
N GLN A 20 -10.60 11.67 8.56
CA GLN A 20 -11.42 12.23 7.48
C GLN A 20 -11.17 13.73 7.22
N SER A 21 -10.46 14.44 8.11
CA SER A 21 -10.02 15.81 7.84
C SER A 21 -8.93 15.88 6.76
N ILE A 22 -8.33 14.74 6.43
CA ILE A 22 -7.31 14.60 5.40
C ILE A 22 -7.99 14.18 4.09
N PRO A 23 -7.79 14.92 2.99
CA PRO A 23 -8.38 14.55 1.71
C PRO A 23 -7.99 13.13 1.28
N LEU A 24 -8.92 12.40 0.68
CA LEU A 24 -8.76 10.99 0.33
C LEU A 24 -7.48 10.71 -0.47
N ALA A 25 -7.09 11.59 -1.38
CA ALA A 25 -5.88 11.43 -2.19
C ALA A 25 -4.60 11.31 -1.35
N PHE A 26 -4.48 12.05 -0.25
CA PHE A 26 -3.32 11.93 0.66
C PHE A 26 -3.33 10.59 1.38
N ARG A 27 -4.49 10.19 1.92
CA ARG A 27 -4.62 8.92 2.63
C ARG A 27 -4.37 7.72 1.71
N ALA A 28 -4.91 7.78 0.49
CA ALA A 28 -4.73 6.76 -0.54
C ALA A 28 -3.25 6.61 -0.94
N VAL A 29 -2.51 7.72 -1.15
CA VAL A 29 -1.08 7.61 -1.49
C VAL A 29 -0.28 7.03 -0.34
N TRP A 30 -0.55 7.41 0.92
CA TRP A 30 0.15 6.84 2.08
C TRP A 30 -0.15 5.35 2.25
N ARG A 31 -1.40 4.95 2.01
CA ARG A 31 -1.79 3.54 2.05
C ARG A 31 -1.03 2.71 1.03
N LEU A 32 -0.96 3.18 -0.22
CA LEU A 32 -0.20 2.52 -1.28
C LEU A 32 1.28 2.35 -0.89
N LEU A 33 1.90 3.40 -0.33
CA LEU A 33 3.30 3.35 0.11
C LEU A 33 3.55 2.43 1.31
N ALA A 34 2.54 2.23 2.15
CA ALA A 34 2.64 1.36 3.32
C ALA A 34 2.56 -0.13 2.97
N GLU A 35 1.81 -0.49 1.93
CA GLU A 35 1.59 -1.90 1.58
C GLU A 35 2.39 -2.41 0.38
N SER A 36 2.95 -1.52 -0.44
CA SER A 36 3.70 -1.85 -1.65
C SER A 36 5.16 -1.36 -1.60
N ASP A 37 5.98 -1.76 -2.58
CA ASP A 37 7.34 -1.24 -2.75
C ASP A 37 7.43 0.04 -3.61
N VAL A 38 6.26 0.57 -4.02
CA VAL A 38 6.14 1.80 -4.81
C VAL A 38 6.81 2.95 -4.07
N ARG A 39 7.60 3.76 -4.78
CA ARG A 39 8.16 5.00 -4.21
C ARG A 39 7.18 6.14 -4.34
N LEU A 40 7.25 7.11 -3.42
CA LEU A 40 6.35 8.27 -3.45
C LEU A 40 6.33 9.00 -4.80
N ARG A 41 7.50 9.16 -5.45
CA ARG A 41 7.58 9.78 -6.77
C ARG A 41 6.80 9.00 -7.83
N GLU A 42 6.88 7.68 -7.79
CA GLU A 42 6.23 6.81 -8.76
C GLU A 42 4.73 6.73 -8.47
N ALA A 43 4.34 6.63 -7.20
CA ALA A 43 2.94 6.67 -6.77
C ALA A 43 2.21 7.92 -7.27
N VAL A 44 2.76 9.12 -7.03
CA VAL A 44 2.10 10.37 -7.47
C VAL A 44 2.15 10.56 -8.99
N ALA A 45 2.93 9.78 -9.73
CA ALA A 45 2.99 9.81 -11.19
C ALA A 45 1.93 8.93 -11.85
N LEU A 46 1.36 7.95 -11.13
CA LEU A 46 0.34 7.04 -11.65
C LEU A 46 -0.83 7.78 -12.32
N ASN A 47 -1.25 7.25 -13.45
CA ASN A 47 -2.47 7.58 -14.16
C ASN A 47 -3.51 6.48 -14.00
N VAL A 48 -4.76 6.78 -14.32
CA VAL A 48 -5.86 5.79 -14.26
C VAL A 48 -5.55 4.54 -15.09
N SER A 49 -4.88 4.68 -16.23
CA SER A 49 -4.43 3.57 -17.08
C SER A 49 -3.48 2.60 -16.39
N ASP A 50 -2.85 3.03 -15.30
CA ASP A 50 -1.78 2.31 -14.62
C ASP A 50 -2.35 1.52 -13.42
N VAL A 51 -3.67 1.54 -13.22
CA VAL A 51 -4.36 0.89 -12.08
C VAL A 51 -5.32 -0.16 -12.59
N GLU A 52 -4.99 -1.43 -12.33
CA GLU A 52 -5.83 -2.58 -12.68
C GLU A 52 -6.62 -2.99 -11.45
N LEU A 53 -7.78 -2.37 -11.27
CA LEU A 53 -8.62 -2.55 -10.08
C LEU A 53 -9.14 -3.98 -9.92
N ALA A 54 -9.39 -4.70 -11.02
CA ALA A 54 -9.88 -6.07 -10.99
C ALA A 54 -8.82 -7.06 -10.52
N ASP A 55 -7.58 -6.84 -10.93
CA ASP A 55 -6.43 -7.70 -10.62
C ASP A 55 -5.66 -7.24 -9.37
N HIS A 56 -6.17 -6.19 -8.71
CA HIS A 56 -5.54 -5.56 -7.54
C HIS A 56 -4.06 -5.24 -7.77
N LEU A 57 -3.79 -4.53 -8.88
CA LEU A 57 -2.44 -4.22 -9.32
C LEU A 57 -2.28 -2.74 -9.66
N VAL A 58 -1.10 -2.20 -9.40
CA VAL A 58 -0.63 -0.96 -10.03
C VAL A 58 0.61 -1.23 -10.87
N VAL A 59 0.63 -0.66 -12.07
CA VAL A 59 1.69 -0.83 -13.06
C VAL A 59 2.55 0.43 -13.06
N LEU A 60 3.84 0.27 -12.83
CA LEU A 60 4.80 1.36 -12.76
C LEU A 60 5.66 1.33 -14.02
N HIS A 61 5.63 2.41 -14.78
CA HIS A 61 6.49 2.61 -15.95
C HIS A 61 7.72 3.44 -15.59
N ASP A 62 8.78 3.32 -16.39
CA ASP A 62 10.03 4.07 -16.24
C ASP A 62 10.63 3.99 -14.84
N THR A 63 10.63 2.78 -14.27
CA THR A 63 11.26 2.55 -12.97
C THR A 63 12.76 2.84 -13.03
N LYS A 64 13.37 3.11 -11.88
CA LYS A 64 14.82 3.37 -11.78
C LYS A 64 15.69 2.25 -12.38
N GLU A 65 15.16 1.03 -12.43
CA GLU A 65 15.85 -0.16 -12.95
C GLU A 65 15.62 -0.37 -14.46
N GLY A 66 14.77 0.47 -15.08
CA GLY A 66 14.32 0.32 -16.45
C GLY A 66 13.16 -0.68 -16.55
N GLY A 67 12.17 -0.37 -17.40
CA GLY A 67 11.04 -1.26 -17.68
C GLY A 67 9.85 -1.09 -16.73
N THR A 68 8.93 -2.06 -16.83
CA THR A 68 7.66 -2.09 -16.11
C THR A 68 7.80 -2.89 -14.83
N PHE A 69 7.29 -2.36 -13.72
CA PHE A 69 7.17 -3.07 -12.45
C PHE A 69 5.71 -3.13 -12.03
N GLU A 70 5.29 -4.31 -11.59
CA GLU A 70 3.93 -4.56 -11.14
C GLU A 70 3.92 -4.65 -9.62
N ALA A 71 3.13 -3.79 -8.97
CA ALA A 71 2.93 -3.84 -7.52
C ALA A 71 1.53 -4.35 -7.18
N GLN A 72 1.47 -5.51 -6.55
CA GLN A 72 0.24 -6.05 -5.98
C GLN A 72 -0.23 -5.16 -4.82
N ILE A 73 -1.53 -4.86 -4.79
CA ILE A 73 -2.20 -4.07 -3.75
C ILE A 73 -3.29 -4.89 -3.06
N THR A 74 -3.70 -4.48 -1.88
CA THR A 74 -4.80 -5.16 -1.18
C THR A 74 -6.15 -4.80 -1.78
N ALA A 75 -7.15 -5.67 -1.64
CA ALA A 75 -8.53 -5.38 -2.07
C ALA A 75 -9.06 -4.08 -1.46
N GLY A 76 -8.70 -3.80 -0.21
CA GLY A 76 -9.07 -2.56 0.44
C GLY A 76 -8.43 -1.33 -0.20
N THR A 77 -7.17 -1.41 -0.63
CA THR A 77 -6.51 -0.30 -1.35
C THR A 77 -7.09 -0.13 -2.74
N ALA A 78 -7.39 -1.23 -3.45
CA ALA A 78 -8.09 -1.17 -4.72
C ALA A 78 -9.44 -0.45 -4.58
N ALA A 79 -10.22 -0.75 -3.53
CA ALA A 79 -11.48 -0.05 -3.27
C ALA A 79 -11.29 1.47 -3.04
N VAL A 80 -10.27 1.86 -2.28
CA VAL A 80 -9.95 3.28 -2.05
C VAL A 80 -9.50 3.97 -3.34
N LEU A 81 -8.70 3.29 -4.17
CA LEU A 81 -8.30 3.82 -5.47
C LEU A 81 -9.51 3.94 -6.42
N ALA A 82 -10.43 2.98 -6.41
CA ALA A 82 -11.66 3.03 -7.18
C ALA A 82 -12.52 4.24 -6.80
N GLU A 83 -12.68 4.51 -5.50
CA GLU A 83 -13.38 5.70 -4.99
C GLU A 83 -12.70 6.99 -5.47
N LEU A 84 -11.36 7.05 -5.37
CA LEU A 84 -10.58 8.22 -5.77
C LEU A 84 -10.61 8.46 -7.29
N ILE A 85 -10.59 7.40 -8.10
CA ILE A 85 -10.65 7.46 -9.57
C ILE A 85 -12.05 7.86 -10.01
N GLY A 86 -13.08 7.28 -9.42
CA GLY A 86 -14.47 7.47 -9.83
C GLY A 86 -14.69 7.00 -11.26
N SER A 87 -15.44 7.78 -12.04
CA SER A 87 -15.74 7.49 -13.45
C SER A 87 -14.68 8.01 -14.44
N ARG A 88 -13.55 8.54 -13.97
CA ARG A 88 -12.55 9.16 -14.82
C ARG A 88 -11.87 8.10 -15.70
N PRO A 89 -11.87 8.25 -17.03
CA PRO A 89 -11.26 7.26 -17.92
C PRO A 89 -9.74 7.44 -18.05
N ASN A 90 -9.19 8.60 -17.67
CA ASN A 90 -7.78 8.93 -17.82
C ASN A 90 -7.33 10.01 -16.83
N GLY A 91 -6.03 10.32 -16.87
CA GLY A 91 -5.40 11.36 -16.07
C GLY A 91 -4.83 10.86 -14.73
N PRO A 92 -4.37 11.76 -13.87
CA PRO A 92 -3.72 11.41 -12.60
C PRO A 92 -4.64 10.64 -11.65
N VAL A 93 -4.15 9.58 -11.01
CA VAL A 93 -4.91 8.89 -9.95
C VAL A 93 -5.14 9.83 -8.78
N PHE A 94 -4.05 10.33 -8.20
CA PHE A 94 -4.06 11.18 -7.02
C PHE A 94 -4.27 12.64 -7.39
N THR A 95 -5.49 13.14 -7.18
CA THR A 95 -5.85 14.54 -7.42
C THR A 95 -6.36 15.23 -6.16
N VAL A 96 -6.02 16.50 -6.00
CA VAL A 96 -6.50 17.41 -4.95
C VAL A 96 -6.86 18.70 -5.66
N ASP A 97 -8.06 19.24 -5.44
CA ASP A 97 -8.54 20.45 -6.13
C ASP A 97 -8.34 20.39 -7.66
N SER A 98 -8.70 19.25 -8.26
CA SER A 98 -8.59 18.99 -9.72
C SER A 98 -7.18 19.02 -10.33
N ARG A 99 -6.12 19.04 -9.51
CA ARG A 99 -4.73 18.95 -9.96
C ARG A 99 -4.06 17.69 -9.43
N ARG A 100 -3.00 17.23 -10.12
CA ARG A 100 -2.14 16.14 -9.62
C ARG A 100 -1.55 16.51 -8.25
N LEU A 101 -1.66 15.60 -7.30
CA LEU A 101 -0.99 15.69 -6.01
C LEU A 101 0.53 15.63 -6.20
N ARG A 102 1.27 16.56 -5.59
CA ARG A 102 2.74 16.54 -5.66
C ARG A 102 3.30 15.70 -4.52
N GLY A 103 4.39 14.97 -4.77
CA GLY A 103 5.05 14.17 -3.74
C GLY A 103 5.49 14.98 -2.52
N GLN A 104 5.96 16.21 -2.72
CA GLN A 104 6.34 17.10 -1.61
C GLN A 104 5.15 17.45 -0.70
N GLU A 105 3.97 17.64 -1.28
CA GLU A 105 2.74 17.92 -0.53
C GLU A 105 2.32 16.70 0.28
N ALA A 106 2.32 15.52 -0.35
CA ALA A 106 2.02 14.26 0.31
C ALA A 106 2.96 13.99 1.50
N ALA A 107 4.26 14.22 1.33
CA ALA A 107 5.26 14.04 2.38
C ALA A 107 5.13 15.09 3.50
N ALA A 108 4.93 16.36 3.14
CA ALA A 108 4.77 17.44 4.12
C ALA A 108 3.51 17.24 4.98
N ARG A 109 2.39 16.89 4.34
CA ARG A 109 1.14 16.60 5.06
C ARG A 109 1.29 15.39 5.98
N PHE A 110 1.95 14.33 5.53
CA PHE A 110 2.21 13.16 6.37
C PHE A 110 3.02 13.52 7.62
N ARG A 111 4.12 14.28 7.44
CA ARG A 111 4.95 14.74 8.55
C ARG A 111 4.17 15.64 9.52
N ALA A 112 3.28 16.49 9.02
CA ALA A 112 2.46 17.34 9.87
C ALA A 112 1.45 16.54 10.71
N VAL A 113 0.96 15.41 10.21
CA VAL A 113 -0.03 14.55 10.91
C VAL A 113 0.66 13.58 11.87
N VAL A 114 1.71 12.90 11.40
CA VAL A 114 2.33 11.77 12.10
C VAL A 114 3.61 12.17 12.84
N GLY A 115 4.20 13.33 12.51
CA GLY A 115 5.51 13.74 13.03
C GLY A 115 6.71 13.00 12.39
N LYS A 116 6.45 12.03 11.50
CA LYS A 116 7.47 11.15 10.90
C LYS A 116 7.66 11.39 9.41
N SER A 117 8.77 10.89 8.88
CA SER A 117 9.02 10.92 7.43
C SER A 117 8.17 9.88 6.72
N VAL A 118 7.70 10.18 5.50
CA VAL A 118 7.02 9.19 4.64
C VAL A 118 7.90 7.97 4.33
N HIS A 119 9.22 8.09 4.46
CA HIS A 119 10.15 6.97 4.34
C HIS A 119 9.96 5.90 5.44
N ALA A 120 9.37 6.28 6.59
CA ALA A 120 9.04 5.36 7.68
C ALA A 120 8.01 4.29 7.25
N LEU A 121 7.12 4.61 6.30
CA LEU A 121 6.12 3.67 5.77
C LEU A 121 6.80 2.45 5.13
N ARG A 122 7.83 2.68 4.32
CA ARG A 122 8.60 1.62 3.66
C ARG A 122 9.43 0.81 4.65
N PHE A 123 10.07 1.46 5.62
CA PHE A 123 10.86 0.78 6.64
C PHE A 123 9.99 -0.14 7.51
N THR A 124 8.82 0.36 7.92
CA THR A 124 7.86 -0.39 8.74
C THR A 124 7.30 -1.60 7.98
N ARG A 125 6.98 -1.45 6.68
CA ARG A 125 6.65 -2.58 5.80
C ARG A 125 7.77 -3.62 5.82
N GLN A 126 9.00 -3.22 5.49
CA GLN A 126 10.13 -4.15 5.41
C GLN A 126 10.33 -4.91 6.73
N THR A 127 10.13 -4.25 7.88
CA THR A 127 10.18 -4.89 9.20
C THR A 127 9.00 -5.85 9.45
N ARG A 128 7.81 -5.54 8.92
CA ARG A 128 6.60 -6.39 8.98
C ARG A 128 6.73 -7.64 8.10
N TRP A 129 7.31 -7.51 6.91
CA TRP A 129 7.59 -8.66 6.04
C TRP A 129 8.60 -9.60 6.66
N TYR A 130 9.68 -9.09 7.27
CA TYR A 130 10.59 -9.95 8.04
C TYR A 130 9.88 -10.62 9.22
N ARG A 131 9.06 -9.90 10.01
CA ARG A 131 8.31 -10.50 11.12
C ARG A 131 7.29 -11.57 10.70
N LEU A 132 6.65 -11.42 9.53
CA LEU A 132 5.69 -12.40 9.01
C LEU A 132 6.37 -13.56 8.29
N ALA A 133 7.48 -13.33 7.60
CA ALA A 133 8.27 -14.37 6.96
C ALA A 133 9.03 -15.25 7.97
N ASP A 134 9.37 -14.70 9.14
CA ASP A 134 10.05 -15.40 10.23
C ASP A 134 9.07 -16.06 11.23
N GLN A 135 7.76 -15.98 10.98
CA GLN A 135 6.79 -16.83 11.67
C GLN A 135 6.80 -18.22 11.04
N PRO A 136 7.11 -19.30 11.79
CA PRO A 136 6.98 -20.65 11.27
C PRO A 136 5.52 -20.87 10.88
N LYS A 137 5.27 -21.18 9.60
CA LYS A 137 3.98 -21.69 9.16
C LYS A 137 3.75 -23.00 9.93
N VAL A 138 2.90 -22.96 10.96
CA VAL A 138 2.36 -24.17 11.57
C VAL A 138 1.45 -24.80 10.52
N VAL A 139 2.02 -25.69 9.72
CA VAL A 139 1.23 -26.60 8.90
C VAL A 139 0.69 -27.64 9.86
N GLU A 140 -0.59 -27.50 10.23
CA GLU A 140 -1.30 -28.54 10.95
C GLU A 140 -1.32 -29.77 10.03
N ARG A 141 -0.49 -30.78 10.37
CA ARG A 141 -0.54 -32.08 9.72
C ARG A 141 -1.90 -32.68 10.08
N ALA A 142 -2.83 -32.65 9.12
CA ALA A 142 -3.97 -33.53 9.15
C ALA A 142 -3.44 -34.96 9.34
N GLN A 143 -3.78 -35.59 10.47
CA GLN A 143 -3.53 -37.01 10.64
C GLN A 143 -4.39 -37.74 9.60
N PRO A 144 -3.84 -38.67 8.81
CA PRO A 144 -4.69 -39.52 7.98
C PRO A 144 -5.57 -40.33 8.92
N GLY A 145 -6.88 -40.10 8.84
CA GLY A 145 -7.87 -40.93 9.49
C GLY A 145 -7.80 -42.33 8.90
N GLU A 146 -7.36 -43.29 9.71
CA GLU A 146 -7.66 -44.69 9.51
C GLU A 146 -9.16 -44.89 9.73
N ASP A 147 -9.95 -44.83 8.65
CA ASP A 147 -11.24 -45.50 8.61
C ASP A 147 -11.68 -45.70 7.15
N GLU A 148 -11.14 -46.75 6.50
CA GLU A 148 -11.77 -47.35 5.33
C GLU A 148 -12.45 -48.63 5.80
N ALA A 149 -13.78 -48.54 5.93
CA ALA A 149 -14.65 -49.69 6.19
C ALA A 149 -14.63 -50.68 5.01
N ALA A 150 -14.44 -51.97 5.34
CA ALA A 150 -15.07 -53.23 4.84
C ALA A 150 -15.58 -53.30 3.38
N PRO A 151 -15.54 -54.46 2.66
CA PRO A 151 -16.05 -55.75 3.17
C PRO A 151 -15.49 -57.07 2.55
N ALA A 152 -15.76 -58.20 3.21
CA ALA A 152 -16.24 -59.47 2.63
C ALA A 152 -16.52 -60.49 3.75
#